data_AF-A0AAV8Z182-F1
#
_entry.id   AF-A0AAV8Z182-F1
#
_cell.length_a   1.000
_cell.length_b   1.000
_cell.length_c   1.000
_cell.angle_alpha   90.00
_cell.angle_beta   90.00
_cell.angle_gamma   90.00
#
_symmetry.space_group_name_H-M   'P 1'
#
loop_
_entity.id
_entity.type
_entity.pdbx_description
1 polymer ?
#
loop_
_entity_poly.entity_id
_entity_poly.type
_entity_poly.pdbx_seq_one_letter_code
_entity_poly.pdbx_strand_id
1 'polypeptide(L)'
;MQPVTEIGYYQQLAYNLDNFKKTMINLDKDVRLLVDGDMYISDNSVRTAAGQAIKAIYTDGSFEDNLAAGVQFYSDNRFIRAIIKYAELQAQYTDVYFYQFSYHGALGGNDVYVKLCLNFFVKISIFKQGCGRVAHAEDTRYIWAAQSGTDLGQYSAADVTTLDRYVTLFTNFAKTLNPTPEQSELLQNIIWPKVSANNFNYLDIDENLEIKQNPREFSYQKWVEVYETYATKPFISF
;
A
#
# COMPACT_ATOMS: atom_id res chain seq x y z
N MET A 1 9.92 -2.45 -12.95
CA MET A 1 9.08 -1.50 -12.21
C MET A 1 7.94 -2.30 -11.61
N GLN A 2 7.94 -2.53 -10.30
CA GLN A 2 6.84 -3.24 -9.63
C GLN A 2 5.86 -2.21 -9.07
N PRO A 3 4.55 -2.32 -9.37
CA PRO A 3 3.56 -1.41 -8.83
C PRO A 3 3.55 -1.46 -7.29
N VAL A 4 3.63 -0.28 -6.66
CA VAL A 4 3.40 -0.15 -5.22
C VAL A 4 1.90 -0.22 -5.01
N THR A 5 1.41 -1.39 -4.62
CA THR A 5 -0.02 -1.62 -4.46
C THR A 5 -0.31 -2.22 -3.09
N GLU A 6 -1.19 -1.53 -2.37
CA GLU A 6 -1.64 -1.84 -1.03
C GLU A 6 -2.23 -3.25 -0.95
N ILE A 7 -1.49 -4.18 -0.35
CA ILE A 7 -2.05 -5.33 0.40
C ILE A 7 -2.54 -6.48 -0.48
N GLY A 8 -1.64 -7.35 -0.95
CA GLY A 8 -1.93 -8.73 -1.37
C GLY A 8 -2.58 -9.61 -0.28
N TYR A 9 -3.19 -9.01 0.74
CA TYR A 9 -4.01 -9.65 1.76
C TYR A 9 -5.50 -9.27 1.63
N TYR A 10 -5.86 -8.20 0.92
CA TYR A 10 -7.26 -7.73 0.87
C TYR A 10 -8.19 -8.65 0.07
N GLN A 11 -7.69 -9.32 -0.97
CA GLN A 11 -8.48 -10.33 -1.68
C GLN A 11 -8.88 -11.51 -0.78
N GLN A 12 -8.11 -11.82 0.26
CA GLN A 12 -8.45 -12.89 1.21
C GLN A 12 -9.25 -12.38 2.42
N LEU A 13 -9.03 -11.15 2.87
CA LEU A 13 -9.74 -10.59 4.04
C LEU A 13 -11.20 -10.18 3.75
N ALA A 14 -11.49 -9.70 2.54
CA ALA A 14 -12.84 -9.35 2.12
C ALA A 14 -13.75 -10.58 1.94
N TYR A 15 -13.17 -11.73 1.56
CA TYR A 15 -13.93 -12.97 1.38
C TYR A 15 -14.29 -13.65 2.71
N ASN A 16 -13.58 -13.35 3.81
CA ASN A 16 -13.89 -13.94 5.12
C ASN A 16 -13.50 -13.01 6.28
N LEU A 17 -14.32 -11.98 6.51
CA LEU A 17 -14.19 -11.04 7.64
C LEU A 17 -14.07 -11.75 9.00
N ASP A 18 -14.72 -12.90 9.16
CA ASP A 18 -14.67 -13.66 10.42
C ASP A 18 -13.28 -14.28 10.66
N ASN A 19 -12.64 -14.80 9.61
CA ASN A 19 -11.25 -15.24 9.69
C ASN A 19 -10.31 -14.07 9.98
N PHE A 20 -10.55 -12.90 9.39
CA PHE A 20 -9.73 -11.72 9.69
C PHE A 20 -9.81 -11.33 11.16
N LYS A 21 -11.03 -11.24 11.71
CA LYS A 21 -11.26 -10.94 13.14
C LYS A 21 -10.56 -11.95 14.03
N LYS A 22 -10.65 -13.25 13.71
CA LYS A 22 -9.91 -14.30 14.45
C LYS A 22 -8.40 -14.07 14.42
N THR A 23 -7.84 -13.68 13.28
CA THR A 23 -6.43 -13.31 13.18
C THR A 23 -6.10 -12.13 14.09
N MET A 24 -6.92 -11.07 14.11
CA MET A 24 -6.70 -9.91 14.98
C MET A 24 -6.72 -10.27 16.46
N ILE A 25 -7.70 -11.07 16.89
CA ILE A 25 -7.78 -11.61 18.25
C ILE A 25 -6.51 -12.40 18.61
N ASN A 26 -5.96 -13.17 17.68
CA ASN A 26 -4.74 -13.94 17.94
C ASN A 26 -3.51 -13.04 18.07
N LEU A 27 -3.39 -11.97 17.26
CA LEU A 27 -2.33 -10.98 17.41
C LEU A 27 -2.42 -10.24 18.75
N ASP A 28 -3.63 -9.95 19.22
CA ASP A 28 -3.85 -9.33 20.54
C ASP A 28 -3.49 -10.25 21.70
N LYS A 29 -3.73 -11.56 21.56
CA LYS A 29 -3.35 -12.58 22.56
C LYS A 29 -1.84 -12.82 22.62
N ASP A 30 -1.15 -12.71 21.49
CA ASP A 30 0.28 -12.94 21.40
C ASP A 30 0.96 -11.96 20.44
N VAL A 31 1.45 -10.85 21.00
CA VAL A 31 2.17 -9.81 20.25
C VAL A 31 3.45 -10.32 19.57
N ARG A 32 3.99 -11.48 19.96
CA ARG A 32 5.18 -12.07 19.30
C ARG A 32 4.86 -12.54 17.88
N LEU A 33 3.58 -12.68 17.54
CA LEU A 33 3.10 -12.97 16.19
C LEU A 33 3.20 -11.76 15.24
N LEU A 34 3.37 -10.55 15.78
CA LEU A 34 3.62 -9.33 15.00
C LEU A 34 5.08 -9.23 14.54
N VAL A 35 5.98 -9.99 15.16
CA VAL A 35 7.41 -9.98 14.88
C VAL A 35 7.72 -10.89 13.70
N ASP A 36 8.36 -10.32 12.68
CA ASP A 36 8.76 -11.05 11.49
C ASP A 36 9.89 -12.05 11.77
N GLY A 37 9.89 -13.13 11.00
CA GLY A 37 10.96 -14.13 11.06
C GLY A 37 12.32 -13.57 10.66
N ASP A 38 12.37 -12.55 9.80
CA ASP A 38 13.60 -11.91 9.32
C ASP A 38 14.27 -10.99 10.36
N MET A 39 13.61 -10.74 11.51
CA MET A 39 14.21 -10.03 12.63
C MET A 39 15.15 -10.92 13.46
N TYR A 40 15.12 -12.24 13.26
CA TYR A 40 16.00 -13.23 13.90
C TYR A 40 16.13 -13.08 15.43
N ILE A 41 15.02 -12.77 16.11
CA ILE A 41 14.99 -12.61 17.57
C ILE A 41 14.76 -13.98 18.22
N SER A 42 15.80 -14.53 18.88
CA SER A 42 15.71 -15.81 19.58
C SER A 42 15.15 -15.69 21.00
N ASP A 43 15.38 -14.56 21.67
CA ASP A 43 14.94 -14.33 23.04
C ASP A 43 13.45 -13.94 23.08
N ASN A 44 12.64 -14.70 23.83
CA ASN A 44 11.20 -14.48 23.91
C ASN A 44 10.81 -13.16 24.60
N SER A 45 11.62 -12.66 25.54
CA SER A 45 11.37 -11.38 26.21
C SER A 45 11.61 -10.22 25.25
N VAL A 46 12.71 -10.27 24.49
CA VAL A 46 13.02 -9.30 23.43
C VAL A 46 11.97 -9.35 22.33
N ARG A 47 11.55 -10.56 21.92
CA ARG A 47 10.49 -10.73 20.92
C ARG A 47 9.14 -10.17 21.40
N THR A 48 8.85 -10.28 22.69
CA THR A 48 7.65 -9.69 23.28
C THR A 48 7.72 -8.16 23.26
N ALA A 49 8.86 -7.58 23.64
CA ALA A 49 9.08 -6.14 23.59
C ALA A 49 8.99 -5.58 22.15
N ALA A 50 9.60 -6.27 21.19
CA ALA A 50 9.50 -5.94 19.77
C ALA A 50 8.04 -5.98 19.29
N GLY A 51 7.30 -7.04 19.63
CA GLY A 51 5.88 -7.16 19.30
C GLY A 51 5.02 -6.04 19.88
N GLN A 52 5.29 -5.62 21.12
CA GLN A 52 4.61 -4.47 21.75
C GLN A 52 4.94 -3.16 21.03
N ALA A 53 6.21 -2.94 20.69
CA ALA A 53 6.63 -1.75 19.94
C ALA A 53 5.96 -1.70 18.55
N ILE A 54 5.88 -2.84 17.85
CA ILE A 54 5.18 -2.95 16.56
C ILE A 54 3.70 -2.66 16.72
N LYS A 55 3.04 -3.22 17.74
CA LYS A 55 1.61 -2.96 18.00
C LYS A 55 1.32 -1.47 18.19
N ALA A 56 2.18 -0.78 18.96
CA ALA A 56 2.05 0.65 19.27
C ALA A 56 2.21 1.56 18.04
N ILE A 57 2.73 1.07 16.91
CA ILE A 57 2.74 1.83 15.65
C ILE A 57 1.30 2.05 15.14
N TYR A 58 0.40 1.11 15.39
CA TYR A 58 -0.90 1.02 14.73
C TYR A 58 -2.10 1.28 15.64
N THR A 59 -2.00 0.92 16.92
CA THR A 59 -3.13 1.04 17.84
C THR A 59 -2.67 1.16 19.28
N ASP A 60 -3.34 2.03 20.04
CA ASP A 60 -3.23 2.11 21.50
C ASP A 60 -4.16 1.10 22.22
N GLY A 61 -5.00 0.40 21.45
CA GLY A 61 -5.97 -0.58 21.94
C GLY A 61 -5.72 -1.98 21.42
N SER A 62 -6.78 -2.65 20.99
CA SER A 62 -6.74 -3.97 20.37
C SER A 62 -6.85 -3.86 18.85
N PHE A 63 -6.33 -4.86 18.13
CA PHE A 63 -6.62 -5.03 16.71
C PHE A 63 -8.05 -5.52 16.47
N GLU A 64 -8.61 -6.29 17.42
CA GLU A 64 -10.01 -6.74 17.38
C GLU A 64 -10.99 -5.56 17.23
N ASP A 65 -10.82 -4.52 18.04
CA ASP A 65 -11.67 -3.33 18.03
C ASP A 65 -11.33 -2.40 16.86
N ASN A 66 -10.05 -2.38 16.45
CA ASN A 66 -9.55 -1.59 15.34
C ASN A 66 -9.00 -2.45 14.19
N LEU A 67 -9.92 -3.07 13.44
CA LEU A 67 -9.57 -3.86 12.25
C LEU A 67 -8.78 -3.06 11.19
N ALA A 68 -8.91 -1.73 11.17
CA ALA A 68 -8.15 -0.87 10.25
C ALA A 68 -6.66 -0.84 10.60
N ALA A 69 -6.31 -0.81 11.89
CA ALA A 69 -4.92 -0.97 12.34
C ALA A 69 -4.35 -2.32 11.89
N GLY A 70 -5.15 -3.38 11.93
CA GLY A 70 -4.75 -4.71 11.48
C GLY A 70 -4.44 -4.79 9.99
N VAL A 71 -5.27 -4.11 9.19
CA VAL A 71 -4.99 -3.93 7.78
C VAL A 71 -3.68 -3.19 7.60
N GLN A 72 -3.53 -2.00 8.19
CA GLN A 72 -2.35 -1.14 8.04
C GLN A 72 -1.07 -1.90 8.38
N PHE A 73 -1.09 -2.67 9.47
CA PHE A 73 -0.01 -3.57 9.85
C PHE A 73 0.37 -4.53 8.72
N TYR A 74 -0.59 -5.26 8.16
CA TYR A 74 -0.31 -6.18 7.06
C TYR A 74 0.12 -5.47 5.77
N SER A 75 -0.41 -4.28 5.47
CA SER A 75 0.03 -3.46 4.31
C SER A 75 1.51 -3.14 4.40
N ASP A 76 1.91 -2.64 5.55
CA ASP A 76 3.26 -2.15 5.79
C ASP A 76 4.22 -3.32 5.83
N ASN A 77 3.85 -4.37 6.56
CA ASN A 77 4.66 -5.55 6.79
C ASN A 77 4.95 -6.32 5.49
N ARG A 78 3.94 -6.50 4.64
CA ARG A 78 4.03 -7.32 3.42
C ARG A 78 4.55 -6.57 2.19
N PHE A 79 4.31 -5.27 2.10
CA PHE A 79 4.58 -4.51 0.87
C PHE A 79 5.32 -3.20 1.15
N ILE A 80 4.69 -2.28 1.88
CA ILE A 80 5.05 -0.86 1.79
C ILE A 80 6.45 -0.60 2.34
N ARG A 81 6.80 -1.14 3.52
CA ARG A 81 8.10 -0.87 4.14
C ARG A 81 9.28 -1.34 3.29
N ALA A 82 9.15 -2.51 2.66
CA ALA A 82 10.19 -3.12 1.85
C ALA A 82 10.40 -2.31 0.57
N ILE A 83 9.31 -1.85 -0.05
CA ILE A 83 9.36 -1.04 -1.27
C ILE A 83 9.96 0.34 -0.98
N ILE A 84 9.56 1.00 0.11
CA ILE A 84 10.18 2.28 0.53
C ILE A 84 11.67 2.07 0.77
N LYS A 85 12.04 1.04 1.55
CA LYS A 85 13.46 0.78 1.85
C LYS A 85 14.28 0.46 0.59
N TYR A 86 13.72 -0.33 -0.31
CA TYR A 86 14.35 -0.61 -1.59
C TYR A 86 14.59 0.66 -2.40
N ALA A 87 13.59 1.55 -2.47
CA ALA A 87 13.72 2.81 -3.19
C ALA A 87 14.80 3.72 -2.56
N GLU A 88 14.89 3.81 -1.23
CA GLU A 88 15.96 4.56 -0.55
C GLU A 88 17.36 4.04 -0.92
N LEU A 89 17.54 2.71 -0.90
CA LEU A 89 18.81 2.07 -1.19
C LEU A 89 19.17 2.18 -2.68
N GLN A 90 18.20 1.93 -3.56
CA GLN A 90 18.40 1.92 -5.00
C GLN A 90 18.64 3.32 -5.58
N ALA A 91 18.04 4.36 -4.97
CA ALA A 91 18.23 5.76 -5.38
C ALA A 91 19.68 6.25 -5.25
N GLN A 92 20.55 5.52 -4.53
CA GLN A 92 21.99 5.82 -4.46
C GLN A 92 22.75 5.41 -5.73
N TYR A 93 22.15 4.54 -6.56
CA TYR A 93 22.82 3.91 -7.71
C TYR A 93 22.16 4.22 -9.05
N THR A 94 20.86 4.50 -9.06
CA THR A 94 20.10 4.82 -10.28
C THR A 94 18.98 5.79 -9.97
N ASP A 95 18.47 6.42 -11.03
CA ASP A 95 17.22 7.16 -10.98
C ASP A 95 16.07 6.25 -10.54
N VAL A 96 15.37 6.66 -9.48
CA VAL A 96 14.18 5.98 -8.94
C VAL A 96 13.03 6.98 -8.92
N TYR A 97 11.86 6.55 -9.40
CA TYR A 97 10.60 7.27 -9.28
C TYR A 97 9.66 6.44 -8.40
N PHE A 98 9.05 7.06 -7.40
CA PHE A 98 8.16 6.40 -6.45
C PHE A 98 6.76 7.00 -6.53
N TYR A 99 5.73 6.16 -6.44
CA TYR A 99 4.34 6.60 -6.44
C TYR A 99 3.49 5.85 -5.42
N GLN A 100 2.35 6.45 -5.12
CA GLN A 100 1.21 5.85 -4.45
C GLN A 100 -0.01 5.98 -5.37
N PHE A 101 -0.73 4.88 -5.56
CA PHE A 101 -2.01 4.91 -6.27
C PHE A 101 -3.15 5.05 -5.24
N SER A 102 -3.85 6.18 -5.30
CA SER A 102 -4.88 6.59 -4.32
C SER A 102 -6.27 6.79 -4.93
N TYR A 103 -6.36 6.79 -6.27
CA TYR A 103 -7.61 6.94 -7.00
C TYR A 103 -8.52 5.74 -6.79
N HIS A 104 -9.78 6.02 -6.44
CA HIS A 104 -10.80 5.00 -6.24
C HIS A 104 -12.04 5.33 -7.06
N GLY A 105 -12.15 4.68 -8.22
CA GLY A 105 -13.27 4.83 -9.13
C GLY A 105 -13.88 3.49 -9.53
N ALA A 106 -14.97 3.53 -10.30
CA ALA A 106 -15.72 2.33 -10.65
C ALA A 106 -14.91 1.36 -11.53
N LEU A 107 -13.93 1.87 -12.29
CA LEU A 107 -13.05 1.07 -13.12
C LEU A 107 -12.14 0.16 -12.27
N GLY A 108 -11.75 0.60 -11.07
CA GLY A 108 -11.03 -0.19 -10.08
C GLY A 108 -11.82 -1.42 -9.58
N GLY A 109 -13.15 -1.38 -9.68
CA GLY A 109 -14.07 -2.48 -9.41
C GLY A 109 -13.87 -3.18 -8.07
N ASN A 110 -13.51 -2.41 -7.05
CA ASN A 110 -13.32 -2.84 -5.67
C ASN A 110 -14.49 -2.46 -4.75
N ASP A 111 -15.69 -2.31 -5.31
CA ASP A 111 -16.89 -2.46 -4.51
C ASP A 111 -16.93 -3.89 -3.95
N VAL A 112 -16.55 -4.05 -2.69
CA VAL A 112 -16.61 -5.35 -2.02
C VAL A 112 -18.09 -5.67 -1.75
N TYR A 113 -18.59 -6.66 -2.49
CA TYR A 113 -19.89 -7.26 -2.22
C TYR A 113 -19.70 -8.46 -1.30
N VAL A 114 -20.16 -8.36 -0.06
CA VAL A 114 -20.26 -9.55 0.81
C VAL A 114 -21.61 -10.20 0.55
N LYS A 115 -21.58 -11.46 0.11
CA LYS A 115 -22.77 -12.29 0.00
C LYS A 115 -23.16 -12.76 1.40
N LEU A 116 -24.21 -12.16 1.96
CA LEU A 116 -24.80 -12.69 3.20
C LEU A 116 -25.62 -13.95 2.87
N CYS A 117 -25.77 -14.85 3.86
CA CYS A 117 -26.42 -16.16 3.77
C CYS A 117 -27.90 -16.16 3.32
N LEU A 118 -28.44 -15.02 2.88
CA LEU A 118 -29.83 -14.81 2.47
C LEU A 118 -29.98 -14.31 1.01
N ASN A 119 -28.98 -14.51 0.15
CA ASN A 119 -28.99 -14.05 -1.26
C ASN A 119 -29.12 -12.52 -1.45
N PHE A 120 -28.78 -11.73 -0.43
CA PHE A 120 -28.59 -10.28 -0.55
C PHE A 120 -27.10 -9.97 -0.70
N PHE A 121 -26.75 -9.22 -1.75
CA PHE A 121 -25.45 -8.59 -1.88
C PHE A 121 -25.50 -7.27 -1.12
N VAL A 122 -24.77 -7.17 -0.02
CA VAL A 122 -24.56 -5.89 0.64
C VAL A 122 -23.26 -5.33 0.10
N LYS A 123 -23.32 -4.12 -0.47
CA LYS A 123 -22.13 -3.30 -0.71
C LYS A 123 -21.58 -2.96 0.67
N ILE A 124 -20.59 -3.71 1.12
CA ILE A 124 -19.88 -3.38 2.35
C ILE A 124 -18.68 -2.58 1.89
N SER A 125 -18.74 -1.27 2.04
CA SER A 125 -17.51 -0.48 2.09
C SER A 125 -16.77 -0.90 3.35
N ILE A 126 -15.89 -1.91 3.24
CA ILE A 126 -14.99 -2.36 4.33
C ILE A 126 -13.92 -1.29 4.61
N PHE A 127 -13.93 -0.19 3.86
CA PHE A 127 -13.22 1.04 4.16
C PHE A 127 -13.74 1.66 5.46
N LYS A 128 -13.38 1.07 6.59
CA LYS A 128 -13.35 1.77 7.87
C LYS A 128 -12.36 2.93 7.74
N GLN A 129 -12.65 4.03 8.43
CA GLN A 129 -11.76 5.17 8.52
C GLN A 129 -10.34 4.70 8.87
N GLY A 130 -9.35 5.08 8.06
CA GLY A 130 -7.94 4.71 8.23
C GLY A 130 -7.43 3.55 7.36
N CYS A 131 -8.28 2.76 6.70
CA CYS A 131 -7.88 1.60 5.88
C CYS A 131 -7.31 1.92 4.48
N GLY A 132 -7.37 3.18 4.04
CA GLY A 132 -7.23 3.53 2.62
C GLY A 132 -8.52 3.25 1.81
N ARG A 133 -8.48 3.51 0.50
CA ARG A 133 -9.61 3.29 -0.43
C ARG A 133 -9.25 2.37 -1.59
N VAL A 134 -7.96 2.07 -1.78
CA VAL A 134 -7.45 1.31 -2.93
C VAL A 134 -6.96 -0.05 -2.44
N ALA A 135 -7.39 -1.11 -3.10
CA ALA A 135 -6.91 -2.46 -2.80
C ALA A 135 -5.80 -2.91 -3.78
N HIS A 136 -5.12 -4.00 -3.42
CA HIS A 136 -4.05 -4.54 -4.23
C HIS A 136 -4.51 -4.89 -5.64
N ALA A 137 -3.65 -4.57 -6.59
CA ALA A 137 -3.89 -4.71 -8.02
C ALA A 137 -5.10 -3.93 -8.57
N GLU A 138 -5.72 -3.02 -7.82
CA GLU A 138 -6.78 -2.14 -8.34
C GLU A 138 -6.28 -1.28 -9.48
N ASP A 139 -5.08 -0.73 -9.30
CA ASP A 139 -4.35 0.09 -10.27
C ASP A 139 -4.13 -0.65 -11.61
N THR A 140 -3.99 -1.98 -11.60
CA THR A 140 -3.78 -2.77 -12.83
C THR A 140 -4.96 -2.63 -13.78
N ARG A 141 -6.16 -2.33 -13.27
CA ARG A 141 -7.34 -2.06 -14.11
C ARG A 141 -7.23 -0.74 -14.87
N TYR A 142 -6.50 0.22 -14.31
CA TYR A 142 -6.18 1.49 -14.96
C TYR A 142 -4.95 1.39 -15.90
N ILE A 143 -4.25 0.24 -15.95
CA ILE A 143 -3.22 -0.04 -16.97
C ILE A 143 -3.81 -0.83 -18.13
N TRP A 144 -4.49 -1.94 -17.82
CA TRP A 144 -4.86 -2.93 -18.82
C TRP A 144 -6.29 -2.76 -19.34
N ALA A 145 -7.13 -1.99 -18.66
CA ALA A 145 -8.58 -1.90 -18.90
C ALA A 145 -9.26 -3.28 -18.99
N ALA A 146 -8.67 -4.35 -18.45
CA ALA A 146 -8.98 -5.73 -18.82
C ALA A 146 -10.41 -6.17 -18.50
N GLN A 147 -11.05 -5.56 -17.49
CA GLN A 147 -12.44 -5.86 -17.11
C GLN A 147 -13.47 -4.96 -17.80
N SER A 148 -13.05 -3.94 -18.55
CA SER A 148 -13.97 -3.06 -19.29
C SER A 148 -14.55 -3.72 -20.54
N GLY A 149 -14.01 -4.88 -20.96
CA GLY A 149 -14.36 -5.47 -22.26
C GLY A 149 -14.06 -4.53 -23.43
N THR A 150 -13.17 -3.55 -23.25
CA THR A 150 -12.84 -2.40 -24.12
C THR A 150 -13.87 -1.28 -24.19
N ASP A 151 -15.02 -1.40 -23.52
CA ASP A 151 -16.01 -0.32 -23.42
C ASP A 151 -15.74 0.57 -22.20
N LEU A 152 -15.06 1.68 -22.44
CA LEU A 152 -14.81 2.71 -21.42
C LEU A 152 -15.99 3.69 -21.26
N GLY A 153 -16.99 3.66 -22.16
CA GLY A 153 -18.12 4.59 -22.16
C GLY A 153 -19.05 4.42 -20.96
N GLN A 154 -18.96 3.30 -20.25
CA GLN A 154 -19.69 3.04 -19.01
C GLN A 154 -19.06 3.65 -17.76
N TYR A 155 -17.83 4.15 -17.84
CA TYR A 155 -17.10 4.70 -16.68
C TYR A 155 -17.13 6.23 -16.66
N SER A 156 -16.85 6.80 -15.50
CA SER A 156 -16.82 8.25 -15.32
C SER A 156 -15.68 8.89 -16.13
N ALA A 157 -15.82 10.18 -16.47
CA ALA A 157 -14.73 10.93 -17.10
C ALA A 157 -13.46 10.94 -16.24
N ALA A 158 -13.60 10.92 -14.91
CA ALA A 158 -12.48 10.83 -13.97
C ALA A 158 -11.77 9.46 -14.04
N ASP A 159 -12.51 8.35 -14.20
CA ASP A 159 -11.94 7.01 -14.36
C ASP A 159 -11.11 6.93 -15.64
N VAL A 160 -11.67 7.41 -16.75
CA VAL A 160 -11.01 7.42 -18.06
C VAL A 160 -9.78 8.33 -18.04
N THR A 161 -9.91 9.54 -17.46
CA THR A 161 -8.77 10.46 -17.32
C THR A 161 -7.66 9.85 -16.46
N THR A 162 -8.00 9.15 -15.38
CA THR A 162 -6.99 8.50 -14.52
C THR A 162 -6.31 7.35 -15.24
N LEU A 163 -7.05 6.54 -16.00
CA LEU A 163 -6.49 5.51 -16.88
C LEU A 163 -5.50 6.13 -17.88
N ASP A 164 -5.90 7.20 -18.57
CA ASP A 164 -5.06 7.86 -19.57
C ASP A 164 -3.77 8.41 -18.94
N ARG A 165 -3.87 9.03 -17.75
CA ARG A 165 -2.71 9.47 -16.97
C ARG A 165 -1.81 8.30 -16.61
N TYR A 166 -2.36 7.22 -16.07
CA TYR A 166 -1.61 6.07 -15.59
C TYR A 166 -0.85 5.38 -16.74
N VAL A 167 -1.52 5.13 -17.86
CA VAL A 167 -0.88 4.59 -19.07
C VAL A 167 0.19 5.55 -19.62
N THR A 168 -0.07 6.86 -19.63
CA THR A 168 0.90 7.86 -20.09
C THR A 168 2.18 7.85 -19.25
N LEU A 169 2.07 7.83 -17.92
CA LEU A 169 3.22 7.77 -17.01
C LEU A 169 4.11 6.56 -17.28
N PHE A 170 3.52 5.36 -17.41
CA PHE A 170 4.26 4.12 -17.67
C PHE A 170 4.88 4.10 -19.07
N THR A 171 4.15 4.56 -20.09
CA THR A 171 4.65 4.57 -21.47
C THR A 171 5.75 5.61 -21.68
N ASN A 172 5.67 6.78 -21.02
CA ASN A 172 6.75 7.77 -21.01
C ASN A 172 8.02 7.21 -20.37
N PHE A 173 7.89 6.54 -19.22
CA PHE A 173 9.03 5.88 -18.59
C PHE A 173 9.63 4.79 -19.50
N ALA A 174 8.79 3.95 -20.13
CA ALA A 174 9.27 2.93 -21.05
C ALA A 174 10.03 3.50 -22.26
N LYS A 175 9.63 4.68 -22.75
CA LYS A 175 10.25 5.36 -23.90
C LYS A 175 11.52 6.14 -23.52
N THR A 176 11.52 6.78 -22.35
CA THR A 176 12.49 7.84 -22.03
C THR A 176 13.21 7.68 -20.69
N LEU A 177 12.87 6.65 -19.91
CA LEU A 177 13.29 6.48 -18.52
C LEU A 177 12.87 7.62 -17.57
N ASN A 178 11.94 8.49 -18.01
CA ASN A 178 11.35 9.56 -17.23
C ASN A 178 9.81 9.54 -17.40
N PRO A 179 9.00 9.45 -16.32
CA PRO A 179 7.54 9.42 -16.43
C PRO A 179 6.92 10.74 -16.93
N THR A 180 7.60 11.86 -16.69
CA THR A 180 7.17 13.22 -17.05
C THR A 180 8.33 13.96 -17.71
N PRO A 181 8.70 13.60 -18.96
CA PRO A 181 9.83 14.23 -19.65
C PRO A 181 9.58 15.71 -19.96
N GLU A 182 8.32 16.09 -20.12
CA GLU A 182 7.86 17.46 -20.35
C GLU A 182 6.53 17.70 -19.61
N GLN A 183 6.16 18.97 -19.45
CA GLN A 183 4.85 19.34 -18.90
C GLN A 183 3.75 18.99 -19.90
N SER A 184 2.64 18.43 -19.40
CA SER A 184 1.45 18.18 -20.20
C SER A 184 0.19 18.46 -19.38
N GLU A 185 -0.83 19.00 -20.02
CA GLU A 185 -2.12 19.28 -19.38
C GLU A 185 -2.76 17.99 -18.82
N LEU A 186 -2.62 16.86 -19.53
CA LEU A 186 -3.10 15.54 -19.08
C LEU A 186 -2.50 15.18 -17.71
N LEU A 187 -1.19 15.39 -17.54
CA LEU A 187 -0.46 15.14 -16.30
C LEU A 187 -0.44 16.37 -15.38
N GLN A 188 -1.37 17.31 -15.57
CA GLN A 188 -1.54 18.51 -14.74
C GLN A 188 -0.25 19.35 -14.62
N ASN A 189 0.57 19.32 -15.67
CA ASN A 189 1.86 19.99 -15.76
C ASN A 189 2.85 19.61 -14.64
N ILE A 190 2.65 18.47 -13.97
CA ILE A 190 3.58 17.96 -12.96
C ILE A 190 4.86 17.43 -13.62
N ILE A 191 5.99 17.79 -13.01
CA ILE A 191 7.27 17.13 -13.22
C ILE A 191 7.52 16.24 -11.99
N TRP A 192 7.50 14.94 -12.21
CA TRP A 192 7.72 13.93 -11.18
C TRP A 192 9.19 13.94 -10.77
N PRO A 193 9.52 14.28 -9.51
CA PRO A 193 10.90 14.26 -9.04
C PRO A 193 11.40 12.83 -8.81
N LYS A 194 12.71 12.65 -8.98
CA LYS A 194 13.40 11.44 -8.56
C LYS A 194 13.45 11.34 -7.05
N VAL A 195 13.46 10.13 -6.52
CA VAL A 195 13.73 9.87 -5.09
C VAL A 195 15.15 10.33 -4.77
N SER A 196 15.30 10.99 -3.63
CA SER A 196 16.61 11.40 -3.11
C SER A 196 16.72 11.09 -1.63
N ALA A 197 17.93 10.78 -1.14
CA ALA A 197 18.15 10.40 0.25
C ALA A 197 17.76 11.50 1.25
N ASN A 198 17.84 12.77 0.86
CA ASN A 198 17.54 13.91 1.74
C ASN A 198 16.08 14.37 1.66
N ASN A 199 15.35 13.94 0.63
CA ASN A 199 13.96 14.31 0.43
C ASN A 199 13.25 13.24 -0.41
N PHE A 200 12.56 12.32 0.29
CA PHE A 200 11.82 11.24 -0.33
C PHE A 200 10.48 11.78 -0.85
N ASN A 201 10.50 12.33 -2.06
CA ASN A 201 9.30 12.72 -2.78
C ASN A 201 8.69 11.52 -3.51
N TYR A 202 7.37 11.50 -3.62
CA TYR A 202 6.62 10.55 -4.42
C TYR A 202 5.43 11.21 -5.11
N LEU A 203 4.98 10.62 -6.21
CA LEU A 203 3.75 11.02 -6.89
C LEU A 203 2.56 10.30 -6.26
N ASP A 204 1.61 11.04 -5.73
CA ASP A 204 0.29 10.51 -5.38
C ASP A 204 -0.64 10.63 -6.59
N ILE A 205 -1.23 9.51 -6.98
CA ILE A 205 -2.13 9.39 -8.13
C ILE A 205 -3.55 9.20 -7.60
N ASP A 206 -4.25 10.30 -7.38
CA ASP A 206 -5.68 10.34 -7.10
C ASP A 206 -6.40 11.07 -8.27
N GLU A 207 -7.58 11.63 -8.02
CA GLU A 207 -8.30 12.48 -8.98
C GLU A 207 -7.42 13.65 -9.46
N ASN A 208 -6.53 14.13 -8.60
CA ASN A 208 -5.41 14.99 -8.94
C ASN A 208 -4.08 14.27 -8.68
N LEU A 209 -3.09 14.60 -9.50
CA LEU A 209 -1.70 14.25 -9.32
C LEU A 209 -1.08 15.24 -8.33
N GLU A 210 -0.37 14.73 -7.33
CA GLU A 210 0.27 15.57 -6.31
C GLU A 210 1.66 15.02 -5.96
N ILE A 211 2.66 15.91 -5.81
CA ILE A 211 3.95 15.52 -5.24
C ILE A 211 3.88 15.61 -3.72
N LYS A 212 4.03 14.46 -3.06
CA LYS A 212 4.03 14.32 -1.61
C LYS A 212 5.41 13.89 -1.10
N GLN A 213 5.61 14.00 0.20
CA GLN A 213 6.86 13.66 0.89
C GLN A 213 6.60 12.62 1.97
N ASN A 214 7.65 11.90 2.36
CA ASN A 214 7.62 10.93 3.46
C ASN A 214 6.54 9.85 3.26
N PRO A 215 6.70 8.94 2.28
CA PRO A 215 5.71 7.89 2.06
C PRO A 215 5.49 7.10 3.34
N ARG A 216 4.21 6.90 3.69
CA ARG A 216 3.81 6.16 4.90
C ARG A 216 4.40 6.73 6.21
N GLU A 217 4.43 8.06 6.33
CA GLU A 217 5.02 8.81 7.45
C GLU A 217 4.62 8.31 8.85
N PHE A 218 3.37 7.89 9.05
CA PHE A 218 2.87 7.48 10.37
C PHE A 218 3.56 6.23 10.94
N SER A 219 4.12 5.36 10.09
CA SER A 219 4.65 4.04 10.49
C SER A 219 6.08 3.77 10.03
N TYR A 220 6.52 4.28 8.88
CA TYR A 220 7.76 3.82 8.26
C TYR A 220 9.00 4.02 9.14
N GLN A 221 9.20 5.23 9.68
CA GLN A 221 10.35 5.52 10.54
C GLN A 221 10.29 4.75 11.87
N LYS A 222 9.10 4.55 12.43
CA LYS A 222 8.92 3.72 13.65
C LYS A 222 9.31 2.26 13.40
N TRP A 223 9.03 1.72 12.21
CA TRP A 223 9.51 0.39 11.83
C TRP A 223 11.03 0.33 11.70
N VAL A 224 11.66 1.36 11.13
CA VAL A 224 13.12 1.47 11.07
C VAL A 224 13.71 1.43 12.49
N GLU A 225 13.14 2.21 13.41
CA GLU A 225 13.54 2.20 14.83
C GLU A 225 13.37 0.83 15.49
N VAL A 226 12.25 0.13 15.23
CA VAL A 226 12.01 -1.23 15.73
C VAL A 226 13.09 -2.20 15.22
N TYR A 227 13.44 -2.16 13.93
CA TYR A 227 14.49 -3.02 13.38
C TYR A 227 15.85 -2.71 13.98
N GLU A 228 16.24 -1.44 14.08
CA GLU A 228 17.53 -1.06 14.66
C GLU A 228 17.63 -1.39 16.16
N THR A 229 16.50 -1.36 16.88
CA THR A 229 16.46 -1.63 18.33
C THR A 229 16.46 -3.13 18.64
N TYR A 230 15.66 -3.91 17.90
CA TYR A 230 15.33 -5.28 18.31
C TYR A 230 15.85 -6.38 17.39
N ALA A 231 16.06 -6.11 16.10
CA ALA A 231 16.43 -7.17 15.17
C ALA A 231 17.91 -7.55 15.28
N THR A 232 18.19 -8.84 15.14
CA THR A 232 19.56 -9.37 15.23
C THR A 232 20.27 -9.20 13.88
N LYS A 233 21.41 -8.50 13.87
CA LYS A 233 22.26 -8.36 12.68
C LYS A 233 23.08 -9.65 12.44
N PRO A 234 23.41 -10.00 11.17
CA PRO A 234 23.07 -9.26 9.95
C PRO A 234 21.60 -9.43 9.56
N PHE A 235 21.00 -8.38 9.02
CA PHE A 235 19.67 -8.49 8.40
C PHE A 235 19.80 -9.33 7.13
N ILE A 236 19.00 -10.38 7.01
CA ILE A 236 18.97 -11.22 5.82
C ILE A 236 17.71 -10.85 5.04
N SER A 237 17.89 -10.12 3.95
CA SER A 237 16.86 -9.91 2.93
C SER A 237 17.10 -10.87 1.77
N PHE A 238 16.12 -11.70 1.42
CA PHE A 238 16.13 -12.57 0.24
C PHE A 238 15.29 -11.99 -0.89
#